data_AF-A0A9E0GJ51-F1
#
_entry.id   AF-A0A9E0GJ51-F1
#
_cell.length_a   1.000
_cell.length_b   1.000
_cell.length_c   1.000
_cell.angle_alpha   90.00
_cell.angle_beta   90.00
_cell.angle_gamma   90.00
#
_symmetry.space_group_name_H-M   'P 1'
#
loop_
_entity.id
_entity.type
_entity.pdbx_description
1 polymer ?
#
loop_
_entity_poly.entity_id
_entity_poly.type
_entity_poly.pdbx_seq_one_letter_code
_entity_poly.pdbx_strand_id
1 'polypeptide(L)'
;MEERKQIIYKTIQRVAEDRAIQLEMLHDDAALVDTLGLRSLDLARILAILELKLNVNPFAELVSITSVRTVGDLCAAYDKAFAGETQEEERPGARQPRRVISAEQRNLRRGGRDQSS
;
A
#
# COMPACT_ATOMS: atom_id res chain seq x y z
N MET A 1 3.93 16.73 5.48
CA MET A 1 2.46 16.57 5.38
C MET A 1 1.89 17.62 4.43
N GLU A 2 2.05 18.91 4.72
CA GLU A 2 1.45 20.00 3.92
C GLU A 2 1.96 20.12 2.47
N GLU A 3 3.26 19.88 2.23
CA GLU A 3 3.84 19.94 0.89
C GLU A 3 3.25 18.89 -0.06
N ARG A 4 3.00 17.67 0.43
CA ARG A 4 2.38 16.57 -0.34
C ARG A 4 0.95 16.92 -0.72
N LYS A 5 0.19 17.42 0.24
CA LYS A 5 -1.19 17.91 0.00
C LYS A 5 -1.19 19.00 -1.08
N GLN A 6 -0.27 19.95 -1.04
CA GLN A 6 -0.15 20.95 -2.10
C GLN A 6 0.16 20.36 -3.49
N ILE A 7 1.04 19.35 -3.57
CA ILE A 7 1.35 18.67 -4.84
C ILE A 7 0.10 17.96 -5.40
N ILE A 8 -0.68 17.31 -4.53
CA ILE A 8 -1.94 16.65 -4.90
C ILE A 8 -2.93 17.68 -5.43
N TYR A 9 -3.19 18.75 -4.68
CA TYR A 9 -4.13 19.80 -5.05
C TYR A 9 -3.76 20.46 -6.38
N LYS A 10 -2.48 20.83 -6.57
CA LYS A 10 -2.00 21.41 -7.83
C LYS A 10 -2.16 20.45 -9.01
N THR A 11 -1.99 19.15 -8.78
CA THR A 11 -2.12 18.16 -9.85
C THR A 11 -3.58 17.96 -10.24
N ILE A 12 -4.50 17.92 -9.27
CA ILE A 12 -5.95 17.89 -9.52
C ILE A 12 -6.38 19.14 -10.29
N GLN A 13 -5.98 20.33 -9.80
CA GLN A 13 -6.31 21.60 -10.43
C GLN A 13 -5.84 21.65 -11.89
N ARG A 14 -4.59 21.26 -12.15
CA ARG A 14 -4.04 21.24 -13.50
C ARG A 14 -4.80 20.31 -14.45
N VAL A 15 -5.22 19.14 -14.00
CA VAL A 15 -5.98 18.20 -14.83
C VAL A 15 -7.40 18.72 -15.07
N ALA A 16 -8.01 19.38 -14.09
CA ALA A 16 -9.32 20.01 -14.25
C ALA A 16 -9.26 21.21 -15.21
N GLU A 17 -8.25 22.07 -15.11
CA GLU A 17 -8.02 23.19 -16.03
C GLU A 17 -7.82 22.72 -17.48
N ASP A 18 -7.04 21.66 -17.69
CA ASP A 18 -6.82 21.03 -19.00
C ASP A 18 -8.12 20.49 -19.63
N ARG A 19 -9.10 20.14 -18.78
CA ARG A 19 -10.45 19.72 -19.16
C ARG A 19 -11.46 20.86 -19.24
N ALA A 20 -11.04 22.11 -19.01
CA ALA A 20 -11.92 23.27 -18.86
C ALA A 20 -13.02 23.09 -17.80
N ILE A 21 -12.73 22.31 -16.75
CA ILE A 21 -13.61 22.15 -15.58
C ILE A 21 -13.36 23.33 -14.63
N GLN A 22 -14.42 24.10 -14.38
CA GLN A 22 -14.38 25.23 -13.44
C GLN A 22 -14.40 24.70 -12.01
N LEU A 23 -13.24 24.68 -11.35
CA LEU A 23 -13.14 24.37 -9.93
C LEU A 23 -13.28 25.65 -9.11
N GLU A 24 -14.46 25.88 -8.54
CA GLU A 24 -14.69 27.05 -7.68
C GLU A 24 -13.87 27.00 -6.39
N MET A 25 -13.79 25.83 -5.73
CA MET A 25 -12.97 25.64 -4.54
C MET A 25 -12.65 24.17 -4.31
N LEU A 26 -11.35 23.85 -4.21
CA LEU A 26 -10.85 22.51 -3.90
C LEU A 26 -10.81 22.35 -2.38
N HIS A 27 -11.70 21.52 -1.83
CA HIS A 27 -11.76 21.18 -0.41
C HIS A 27 -11.55 19.69 -0.19
N ASP A 28 -11.12 19.29 1.01
CA ASP A 28 -10.90 17.88 1.35
C ASP A 28 -12.19 17.05 1.19
N ASP A 29 -13.33 17.58 1.61
CA ASP A 29 -14.64 16.92 1.50
C ASP A 29 -15.23 16.93 0.08
N ALA A 30 -14.58 17.58 -0.89
CA ALA A 30 -15.10 17.65 -2.25
C ALA A 30 -15.08 16.25 -2.90
N ALA A 31 -16.23 15.81 -3.41
CA ALA A 31 -16.31 14.53 -4.10
C ALA A 31 -15.63 14.61 -5.47
N LEU A 32 -14.71 13.69 -5.75
CA LEU A 32 -13.91 13.69 -6.97
C LEU A 32 -14.79 13.58 -8.22
N VAL A 33 -15.79 12.71 -8.19
CA VAL A 33 -16.68 12.47 -9.33
C VAL A 33 -17.90 13.38 -9.29
N ASP A 34 -18.56 13.48 -8.14
CA ASP A 34 -19.87 14.14 -8.01
C ASP A 34 -19.75 15.67 -7.95
N THR A 35 -18.74 16.18 -7.22
CA THR A 35 -18.53 17.63 -7.03
C THR A 35 -17.58 18.19 -8.09
N LEU A 36 -16.43 17.56 -8.30
CA LEU A 36 -15.41 18.05 -9.24
C LEU A 36 -15.65 17.58 -10.67
N GLY A 37 -16.62 16.70 -10.92
CA GLY A 37 -16.94 16.19 -12.25
C GLY A 37 -15.85 15.31 -12.88
N LEU A 38 -14.86 14.85 -12.11
CA LEU A 38 -13.75 14.05 -12.64
C LEU A 38 -14.25 12.66 -13.05
N ARG A 39 -13.84 12.20 -14.23
CA ARG A 39 -14.16 10.85 -14.72
C ARG A 39 -12.99 9.91 -14.42
N SER A 40 -13.22 8.60 -14.57
CA SER A 40 -12.21 7.57 -14.31
C SER A 40 -10.89 7.80 -15.06
N LEU A 41 -10.95 8.34 -16.28
CA LEU A 41 -9.77 8.68 -17.07
C LEU A 41 -8.99 9.85 -16.47
N ASP A 42 -9.68 10.86 -15.94
CA ASP A 42 -9.06 12.02 -15.31
C ASP A 42 -8.39 11.61 -14.00
N LEU A 43 -9.08 10.76 -13.23
CA LEU A 43 -8.52 10.16 -12.02
C LEU A 43 -7.27 9.34 -12.34
N ALA A 44 -7.31 8.47 -13.35
CA ALA A 44 -6.13 7.71 -13.78
C ALA A 44 -4.97 8.62 -14.20
N ARG A 45 -5.24 9.73 -14.90
CA ARG A 45 -4.23 10.73 -15.27
C ARG A 45 -3.63 11.42 -14.05
N ILE A 46 -4.46 11.83 -13.08
CA ILE A 46 -4.00 12.44 -11.83
C ILE A 46 -3.07 11.46 -11.11
N LEU A 47 -3.48 10.20 -10.95
CA LEU A 47 -2.67 9.17 -10.30
C LEU A 47 -1.33 8.95 -11.00
N ALA A 48 -1.33 8.85 -12.33
CA ALA A 48 -0.08 8.69 -13.09
C ALA A 48 0.87 9.88 -12.91
N ILE A 49 0.37 11.12 -12.89
CA ILE A 49 1.20 12.31 -12.66
C ILE A 49 1.73 12.33 -11.22
N LEU A 50 0.91 11.95 -10.25
CA LEU A 50 1.33 11.88 -8.85
C LEU A 50 2.37 10.79 -8.62
N GLU A 51 2.21 9.62 -9.23
CA GLU A 51 3.20 8.55 -9.20
C GLU A 51 4.54 9.02 -9.78
N LEU A 52 4.54 9.72 -10.92
CA LEU A 52 5.78 10.28 -11.49
C LEU A 52 6.46 11.33 -10.60
N LYS A 53 5.68 12.12 -9.84
CA LYS A 53 6.21 13.19 -8.98
C LYS A 53 6.65 12.72 -7.60
N LEU A 54 5.89 11.80 -7.03
CA LEU A 54 6.04 11.33 -5.65
C LEU A 54 6.70 9.95 -5.59
N ASN A 55 6.86 9.28 -6.73
CA ASN A 55 7.40 7.92 -6.88
C ASN A 55 6.66 6.88 -6.01
N VAL A 56 5.38 7.13 -5.73
CA VAL A 56 4.51 6.35 -4.85
C VAL A 56 3.15 6.16 -5.50
N ASN A 57 2.64 4.92 -5.45
CA ASN A 57 1.29 4.57 -5.86
C ASN A 57 0.55 3.86 -4.71
N PRO A 58 -0.37 4.54 -3.99
CA PRO A 58 -1.07 3.96 -2.84
C PRO A 58 -2.07 2.86 -3.23
N PHE A 59 -2.40 2.71 -4.52
CA PHE A 59 -3.40 1.77 -5.02
C PHE A 59 -2.81 0.47 -5.56
N ALA A 60 -1.47 0.33 -5.59
CA ALA A 60 -0.82 -0.88 -6.07
C ALA A 60 -1.07 -2.07 -5.12
N GLU A 61 -0.95 -1.87 -3.81
CA GLU A 61 -1.11 -2.95 -2.80
C GLU A 61 -1.89 -2.53 -1.54
N LEU A 62 -1.94 -1.23 -1.18
CA LEU A 62 -2.41 -0.78 0.13
C LEU A 62 -3.88 -0.33 0.19
N VAL A 63 -4.43 0.26 -0.88
CA VAL A 63 -5.77 0.86 -0.88
C VAL A 63 -6.53 0.46 -2.14
N SER A 64 -7.77 -0.01 -2.00
CA SER A 64 -8.64 -0.22 -3.16
C SER A 64 -9.07 1.11 -3.78
N ILE A 65 -8.89 1.27 -5.09
CA ILE A 65 -9.26 2.49 -5.83
C ILE A 65 -10.75 2.87 -5.68
N THR A 66 -11.61 1.91 -5.37
CA THR A 66 -13.05 2.10 -5.11
C THR A 66 -13.37 2.82 -3.81
N SER A 67 -12.41 2.89 -2.87
CA SER A 67 -12.59 3.52 -1.56
C SER A 67 -12.33 5.03 -1.58
N VAL A 68 -11.78 5.58 -2.66
CA VAL A 68 -11.46 7.01 -2.76
C VAL A 68 -12.59 7.74 -3.46
N ARG A 69 -13.36 8.51 -2.68
CA ARG A 69 -14.51 9.28 -3.16
C ARG A 69 -14.29 10.79 -3.09
N THR A 70 -13.47 11.23 -2.15
CA THR A 70 -13.17 12.65 -1.91
C THR A 70 -11.69 12.99 -2.12
N VAL A 71 -11.38 14.29 -2.20
CA VAL A 71 -10.00 14.77 -2.25
C VAL A 71 -9.23 14.40 -0.98
N GLY A 72 -9.90 14.45 0.18
CA GLY A 72 -9.37 14.06 1.48
C GLY A 72 -9.03 12.56 1.53
N ASP A 73 -9.88 11.70 0.94
CA ASP A 73 -9.57 10.27 0.82
C ASP A 73 -8.30 10.02 0.00
N LEU A 74 -8.13 10.78 -1.08
CA LEU A 74 -6.94 10.69 -1.94
C LEU A 74 -5.69 11.13 -1.17
N CYS A 75 -5.74 12.26 -0.47
CA CYS A 75 -4.64 12.73 0.37
C CYS A 75 -4.31 11.71 1.47
N ALA A 76 -5.32 11.16 2.16
CA ALA A 76 -5.15 10.17 3.19
C ALA A 76 -4.53 8.86 2.66
N ALA A 77 -4.90 8.43 1.45
CA ALA A 77 -4.31 7.26 0.81
C ALA A 77 -2.81 7.46 0.55
N TYR A 78 -2.43 8.62 0.02
CA TYR A 78 -1.01 8.95 -0.18
C TYR A 78 -0.27 9.09 1.16
N ASP A 79 -0.84 9.73 2.17
CA ASP A 79 -0.18 9.82 3.48
C ASP A 79 0.01 8.46 4.13
N LYS A 80 -0.95 7.53 3.98
CA LYS A 80 -0.80 6.15 4.42
C LYS A 80 0.29 5.40 3.66
N ALA A 81 0.41 5.59 2.36
CA ALA A 81 1.49 4.95 1.59
C ALA A 81 2.88 5.46 2.02
N PHE A 82 3.02 6.78 2.23
CA PHE A 82 4.25 7.36 2.75
C PHE A 82 4.54 7.00 4.22
N ALA A 83 3.50 6.80 5.04
CA ALA A 83 3.65 6.29 6.41
C ALA A 83 3.96 4.78 6.43
N GLY A 84 3.49 4.06 5.40
CA GLY A 84 3.69 2.64 5.16
C GLY A 84 5.04 2.27 4.56
N GLU A 85 5.83 3.23 4.06
CA GLU A 85 7.24 3.02 3.66
C GLU A 85 8.15 2.52 4.81
N THR A 86 7.63 2.36 6.03
CA THR A 86 8.34 1.70 7.15
C THR A 86 8.03 0.20 7.29
N GLN A 87 7.12 -0.40 6.51
CA GLN A 87 6.77 -1.81 6.66
C GLN A 87 6.62 -2.52 5.32
N GLU A 88 7.74 -2.73 4.60
CA GLU A 88 7.89 -3.82 3.62
C GLU A 88 9.36 -4.10 3.22
N GLU A 89 10.28 -4.15 4.19
CA GLU A 89 11.54 -4.91 4.10
C GLU A 89 11.64 -6.01 5.18
N GLU A 90 10.51 -6.56 5.63
CA GLU A 90 10.48 -7.92 6.17
C GLU A 90 9.29 -8.66 5.55
N ARG A 91 9.57 -9.42 4.49
CA ARG A 91 8.74 -10.56 4.09
C ARG A 91 9.11 -11.73 4.99
N PRO A 92 8.31 -12.15 5.99
CA PRO A 92 8.56 -13.41 6.66
C PRO A 92 7.91 -14.51 5.81
N GLY A 93 8.64 -15.03 4.83
CA GLY A 93 8.06 -16.03 3.92
C GLY A 93 9.04 -16.74 3.01
N ALA A 94 9.54 -17.88 3.49
CA ALA A 94 10.13 -18.99 2.74
C ALA A 94 11.64 -18.95 2.40
N ARG A 95 12.46 -19.15 3.43
CA ARG A 95 13.55 -20.15 3.34
C ARG A 95 13.59 -20.98 4.63
N GLN A 96 12.91 -22.13 4.60
CA GLN A 96 13.10 -23.16 5.62
C GLN A 96 14.59 -23.52 5.67
N PRO A 97 15.25 -23.50 6.85
CA PRO A 97 16.44 -24.32 7.00
C PRO A 97 15.98 -25.77 6.94
N ARG A 98 16.38 -26.47 5.88
CA ARG A 98 16.38 -27.94 5.81
C ARG A 98 16.99 -28.43 7.12
N ARG A 99 16.14 -28.91 8.05
CA ARG A 99 16.60 -29.71 9.18
C ARG A 99 17.25 -30.95 8.59
N VAL A 100 18.56 -30.92 8.47
CA VAL A 100 19.34 -32.14 8.32
C VAL A 100 19.07 -32.95 9.59
N ILE A 101 18.28 -34.00 9.41
CA ILE A 101 18.17 -35.09 10.36
C ILE A 101 19.56 -35.68 10.55
N SER A 102 20.23 -35.34 11.64
CA SER A 102 21.35 -36.13 12.13
C SER A 102 21.20 -36.28 13.63
N ALA A 103 20.32 -37.19 14.00
CA ALA A 103 20.23 -37.78 15.32
C ALA A 103 20.57 -39.27 15.20
N GLU A 104 21.80 -39.57 14.76
CA GLU A 104 22.38 -40.91 14.79
C GLU A 104 23.13 -41.14 16.12
N GLN A 105 22.64 -40.64 17.25
CA GLN A 105 23.24 -40.97 18.54
C GLN A 105 22.20 -41.03 19.65
N ARG A 106 22.30 -42.11 20.44
CA ARG A 106 21.51 -42.51 21.63
C ARG A 106 20.33 -43.42 21.32
N ASN A 107 20.58 -44.74 21.26
CA ASN A 107 19.79 -45.74 22.02
C ASN A 107 20.29 -47.20 21.91
N LEU A 108 21.57 -47.48 22.15
CA LEU A 108 22.01 -48.85 22.49
C LEU A 108 22.56 -48.99 23.93
N ARG A 109 22.03 -48.18 24.86
CA ARG A 109 22.28 -48.36 26.30
C ARG A 109 20.97 -48.50 27.07
N ARG A 110 20.34 -49.66 26.96
CA ARG A 110 19.56 -50.26 28.05
C ARG A 110 19.76 -51.77 28.01
N GLY A 111 20.74 -52.22 28.80
CA GLY A 111 20.82 -53.61 29.21
C GLY A 111 19.74 -53.96 30.23
N GLY A 112 19.54 -55.26 30.40
CA GLY A 112 19.39 -55.89 31.71
C GLY A 112 18.02 -55.82 32.39
N ARG A 113 17.21 -56.86 32.17
CA ARG A 113 16.36 -57.53 33.17
C ARG A 113 15.89 -58.84 32.52
N ASP A 114 16.51 -59.98 32.78
CA ASP A 114 16.39 -60.83 33.97
C ASP A 114 14.96 -61.20 34.36
N GLN A 115 14.78 -62.53 34.48
CA GLN A 115 13.69 -63.34 35.06
C GLN A 115 12.48 -63.67 34.17
N SER A 116 11.84 -64.85 34.23
CA SER A 116 12.10 -66.20 34.76
C SER A 116 10.76 -66.92 34.58
N SER A 117 10.71 -68.07 33.91
CA SER A 117 9.87 -69.26 34.20
C SER A 117 9.94 -70.24 33.04
#